data_AF-A0A1M3Q7C2-F1
#
_entry.id   AF-A0A1M3Q7C2-F1
#
_cell.length_a   1.000
_cell.length_b   1.000
_cell.length_c   1.000
_cell.angle_alpha   90.00
_cell.angle_beta   90.00
_cell.angle_gamma   90.00
#
_symmetry.space_group_name_H-M   'P 1'
#
loop_
_entity.id
_entity.type
_entity.pdbx_description
1 polymer ?
#
loop_
_entity_poly.entity_id
_entity_poly.type
_entity_poly.pdbx_seq_one_letter_code
_entity_poly.pdbx_strand_id
1 'polypeptide(L)'
;MKSLDLVVVERLLALLMLVLVVLAAALMPAMAGEVRLGKNVRVGGHDFSNQTFDSKHRARIYLYNQKPRKEGCVWHGDGHGGRVKVCHLQRK
;
A
#
# COMPACT_ATOMS: atom_id res chain seq x y z
N MET A 1 10.34 -11.95 50.27
CA MET A 1 10.69 -12.76 49.08
C MET A 1 9.53 -12.84 48.08
N LYS A 2 8.28 -13.17 48.47
CA LYS A 2 7.11 -13.26 47.56
C LYS A 2 6.76 -12.04 46.67
N SER A 3 7.11 -10.82 47.07
CA SER A 3 6.73 -9.60 46.32
C SER A 3 7.60 -9.33 45.09
N LEU A 4 8.85 -9.81 45.06
CA LEU A 4 9.74 -9.62 43.93
C LEU A 4 9.40 -10.57 42.78
N ASP A 5 9.05 -11.82 43.11
CA ASP A 5 8.63 -12.83 42.14
C ASP A 5 7.35 -12.42 41.41
N LEU A 6 6.40 -11.78 42.10
CA LEU A 6 5.12 -11.36 41.53
C LEU A 6 5.28 -10.19 40.54
N VAL A 7 6.16 -9.23 40.85
CA VAL A 7 6.51 -8.11 39.97
C VAL A 7 7.27 -8.60 38.73
N VAL A 8 8.13 -9.61 38.89
CA VAL A 8 8.87 -10.22 37.77
C VAL A 8 7.92 -10.97 36.85
N VAL A 9 6.96 -11.73 37.40
CA VAL A 9 5.92 -12.44 36.61
C VAL A 9 5.04 -11.47 35.83
N GLU A 10 4.58 -10.37 36.44
CA GLU A 10 3.80 -9.34 35.73
C GLU A 10 4.57 -8.73 34.56
N ARG A 11 5.86 -8.41 34.75
CA ARG A 11 6.70 -7.83 33.70
C ARG A 11 6.95 -8.81 32.55
N LEU A 12 7.16 -10.08 32.87
CA LEU A 12 7.30 -11.16 31.87
C LEU A 12 6.00 -11.35 31.08
N LEU A 13 4.84 -11.32 31.75
CA LEU A 13 3.54 -11.38 31.07
C LEU A 13 3.33 -10.16 30.16
N ALA A 14 3.64 -8.95 30.65
CA ALA A 14 3.50 -7.73 29.85
C ALA A 14 4.40 -7.74 28.62
N LEU A 15 5.65 -8.21 28.76
CA LEU A 15 6.57 -8.39 27.64
C LEU A 15 6.06 -9.43 26.64
N LEU A 16 5.56 -10.57 27.12
CA LEU A 16 5.00 -11.62 26.26
C LEU A 16 3.79 -11.09 25.48
N MET A 17 2.88 -10.36 26.14
CA MET A 17 1.72 -9.75 25.50
C MET A 17 2.14 -8.72 24.45
N LEU A 18 3.14 -7.89 24.75
CA LEU A 18 3.67 -6.90 23.82
C LEU A 18 4.28 -7.59 22.58
N VAL A 19 5.07 -8.65 22.78
CA VAL A 19 5.64 -9.44 21.67
C VAL A 19 4.54 -10.05 20.82
N LEU A 20 3.48 -10.59 21.42
CA LEU A 20 2.36 -11.19 20.70
C LEU A 20 1.60 -10.15 19.86
N VAL A 21 1.38 -8.94 20.40
CA VAL A 21 0.74 -7.83 19.68
C VAL A 21 1.59 -7.36 18.51
N VAL A 22 2.90 -7.22 18.71
CA VAL A 22 3.84 -6.81 17.64
C VAL A 22 3.88 -7.86 16.53
N LEU A 23 3.92 -9.15 16.89
CA LEU A 23 3.90 -10.25 15.92
C LEU A 23 2.59 -10.29 15.14
N ALA A 24 1.45 -10.12 15.81
CA ALA A 24 0.14 -10.06 15.17
C ALA A 24 0.05 -8.87 14.18
N ALA A 25 0.53 -7.69 14.58
CA ALA A 25 0.57 -6.51 13.71
C ALA A 25 1.50 -6.68 12.50
N ALA A 26 2.65 -7.33 12.67
CA ALA A 26 3.60 -7.58 11.59
C ALA A 26 3.11 -8.62 10.57
N LEU A 27 2.23 -9.54 10.98
CA LEU A 27 1.67 -10.59 10.14
C LEU A 27 0.38 -10.16 9.43
N MET A 28 -0.19 -9.00 9.77
CA MET A 28 -1.36 -8.49 9.04
C MET A 28 -0.96 -8.15 7.61
N PRO A 29 -1.61 -8.74 6.59
CA PRO A 29 -1.41 -8.31 5.22
C PRO A 29 -1.71 -6.82 5.14
N ALA A 30 -0.86 -6.06 4.44
CA ALA A 30 -1.24 -4.71 4.05
C ALA A 30 -2.50 -4.81 3.19
N MET A 31 -3.67 -4.60 3.80
CA MET A 31 -4.92 -4.54 3.06
C MET A 31 -4.75 -3.42 2.05
N ALA A 32 -4.77 -3.77 0.76
CA ALA A 32 -4.76 -2.80 -0.31
C ALA A 32 -6.02 -1.94 -0.15
N GLY A 33 -5.86 -0.77 0.47
CA GLY A 33 -6.92 0.19 0.66
C GLY A 33 -7.40 0.72 -0.69
N GLU A 34 -8.69 1.05 -0.76
CA GLU A 34 -9.25 1.69 -1.94
C GLU A 34 -8.78 3.15 -2.01
N VAL A 35 -8.24 3.55 -3.15
CA VAL A 35 -7.80 4.92 -3.43
C VAL A 35 -8.78 5.54 -4.43
N ARG A 36 -9.52 6.56 -3.98
CA ARG A 36 -10.40 7.37 -4.84
C ARG A 36 -9.73 8.68 -5.19
N LEU A 37 -9.42 8.87 -6.47
CA LEU A 37 -8.92 10.13 -6.99
C LEU A 37 -10.10 11.04 -7.33
N GLY A 38 -10.14 12.21 -6.71
CA GLY A 38 -11.18 13.21 -6.93
C GLY A 38 -11.08 13.89 -8.30
N LYS A 39 -11.74 15.06 -8.42
CA LYS A 39 -11.67 15.88 -9.64
C LYS A 39 -10.32 16.59 -9.74
N ASN A 40 -9.88 16.84 -10.98
CA ASN A 40 -8.66 17.58 -11.32
C ASN A 40 -7.36 16.97 -10.78
N VAL A 41 -7.33 15.67 -10.51
CA VAL A 41 -6.10 14.98 -10.11
C VAL A 41 -5.26 14.70 -11.35
N ARG A 42 -4.02 15.17 -11.37
CA ARG A 42 -3.06 14.92 -12.45
C ARG A 42 -1.79 14.28 -11.94
N VAL A 43 -1.27 13.33 -12.70
CA VAL A 43 0.01 12.66 -12.40
C VAL A 43 0.87 12.74 -13.65
N GLY A 44 2.08 13.30 -13.55
CA GLY A 44 2.94 13.53 -14.72
C GLY A 44 2.26 14.35 -15.84
N GLY A 45 1.34 15.26 -15.47
CA GLY A 45 0.53 16.04 -16.42
C GLY A 45 -0.66 15.29 -17.05
N HIS A 46 -0.78 13.98 -16.85
CA HIS A 46 -1.90 13.16 -17.32
C HIS A 46 -3.11 13.25 -16.39
N ASP A 47 -4.33 13.17 -16.93
CA ASP A 47 -5.55 13.24 -16.15
C ASP A 47 -5.86 11.89 -15.45
N PHE A 48 -5.96 11.95 -14.13
CA PHE A 48 -6.33 10.85 -13.25
C PHE A 48 -7.63 11.13 -12.49
N SER A 49 -8.39 12.14 -12.90
CA SER A 49 -9.62 12.56 -12.24
C SER A 49 -10.67 11.45 -12.22
N ASN A 50 -11.38 11.35 -11.10
CA ASN A 50 -12.51 10.43 -10.88
C ASN A 50 -12.16 8.94 -11.10
N GLN A 51 -10.89 8.56 -10.91
CA GLN A 51 -10.47 7.16 -10.98
C GLN A 51 -10.43 6.55 -9.59
N THR A 52 -10.85 5.30 -9.48
CA THR A 52 -10.75 4.51 -8.25
C THR A 52 -9.83 3.33 -8.49
N PHE A 53 -8.93 3.09 -7.55
CA PHE A 53 -8.03 1.95 -7.56
C PHE A 53 -8.23 1.11 -6.30
N ASP A 54 -8.45 -0.18 -6.50
CA ASP A 54 -8.75 -1.15 -5.46
C ASP A 54 -7.88 -2.41 -5.66
N SER A 55 -8.14 -3.47 -4.91
CA SER A 55 -7.39 -4.73 -5.01
C SER A 55 -7.46 -5.41 -6.39
N LYS A 56 -8.55 -5.19 -7.15
CA LYS A 56 -8.78 -5.73 -8.49
C LYS A 56 -8.44 -4.72 -9.59
N HIS A 57 -8.50 -3.43 -9.32
CA HIS A 57 -8.21 -2.34 -10.25
C HIS A 57 -7.02 -1.54 -9.75
N ARG A 58 -5.80 -1.97 -10.09
CA ARG A 58 -4.58 -1.37 -9.53
C ARG A 58 -3.95 -0.37 -10.50
N ALA A 59 -3.13 0.55 -9.99
CA ALA A 59 -2.29 1.42 -10.81
C ALA A 59 -0.80 1.17 -10.53
N ARG A 60 0.01 1.17 -11.59
CA ARG A 60 1.47 1.26 -11.54
C ARG A 60 1.91 2.44 -12.38
N ILE A 61 2.36 3.51 -11.72
CA ILE A 61 2.72 4.75 -12.39
C ILE A 61 4.23 4.95 -12.30
N TYR A 62 4.89 4.91 -13.45
CA TYR A 62 6.31 5.21 -13.60
C TYR A 62 6.49 6.65 -14.07
N LEU A 63 7.20 7.44 -13.28
CA LEU A 63 7.50 8.85 -13.56
C LEU A 63 8.97 9.01 -13.98
N TYR A 64 9.20 9.61 -15.14
CA TYR A 64 10.53 9.79 -15.73
C TYR A 64 10.88 11.28 -15.84
N ASN A 65 12.14 11.65 -15.63
CA ASN A 65 12.57 13.04 -15.85
C ASN A 65 12.66 13.40 -17.34
N GLN A 66 12.81 12.39 -18.21
CA GLN A 66 12.88 12.53 -19.66
C GLN A 66 11.69 11.83 -20.31
N LYS A 67 11.44 12.09 -21.60
CA LYS A 67 10.35 11.46 -22.34
C LYS A 67 10.52 9.92 -22.35
N PRO A 68 9.57 9.15 -21.79
CA PRO A 68 9.65 7.70 -21.80
C PRO A 68 9.48 7.14 -23.21
N ARG A 69 10.13 6.01 -23.50
CA ARG A 69 10.05 5.33 -24.82
C ARG A 69 8.63 4.94 -25.22
N LYS A 70 7.78 4.62 -24.24
CA LYS A 70 6.37 4.22 -24.42
C LYS A 70 5.49 5.07 -23.52
N GLU A 71 5.39 6.36 -23.84
CA GLU A 71 4.57 7.28 -23.06
C GLU A 71 3.08 6.93 -23.15
N GLY A 72 2.40 6.98 -22.01
CA GLY A 72 0.96 6.75 -21.91
C GLY A 72 0.58 5.75 -20.82
N CYS A 73 -0.71 5.42 -20.78
CA CYS A 73 -1.31 4.52 -19.82
C CYS A 73 -2.06 3.40 -20.54
N VAL A 74 -1.85 2.15 -20.12
CA VAL A 74 -2.51 0.97 -20.69
C VAL A 74 -3.02 0.08 -19.56
N TRP A 75 -4.19 -0.53 -19.77
CA TRP A 75 -4.71 -1.55 -18.87
C TRP A 75 -4.22 -2.93 -19.29
N HIS A 76 -3.70 -3.68 -18.33
CA HIS A 76 -3.30 -5.07 -18.49
C HIS A 76 -4.11 -5.95 -17.55
N GLY A 77 -4.61 -7.09 -18.02
CA GLY A 77 -5.19 -8.11 -17.14
C GLY A 77 -4.11 -8.66 -16.21
N ASP A 78 -4.45 -8.93 -14.95
CA ASP A 78 -3.47 -9.42 -13.96
C ASP A 78 -3.47 -10.94 -13.77
N GLY A 79 -4.25 -11.67 -14.58
CA GLY A 79 -4.36 -13.13 -14.54
C GLY A 79 -5.24 -13.67 -13.40
N HIS A 80 -5.72 -12.83 -12.49
CA HIS A 80 -6.52 -13.22 -11.32
C HIS A 80 -7.92 -12.57 -11.31
N GLY A 81 -8.41 -12.15 -12.48
CA GLY A 81 -9.70 -11.47 -12.63
C GLY A 81 -9.66 -9.97 -12.32
N GLY A 82 -8.48 -9.40 -12.13
CA GLY A 82 -8.24 -7.97 -12.03
C GLY A 82 -7.54 -7.38 -13.24
N ARG A 83 -7.26 -6.09 -13.18
CA ARG A 83 -6.47 -5.35 -14.16
C ARG A 83 -5.58 -4.31 -13.48
N VAL A 84 -4.42 -4.08 -14.08
CA VAL A 84 -3.44 -3.07 -13.65
C VAL A 84 -3.30 -2.03 -14.74
N LYS A 85 -3.53 -0.75 -14.40
CA LYS A 85 -3.23 0.38 -15.25
C LYS A 85 -1.75 0.69 -15.12
N VAL A 86 -0.97 0.36 -16.13
CA VAL A 86 0.46 0.65 -16.20
C VAL A 86 0.65 1.94 -16.97
N CYS A 87 1.28 2.93 -16.35
CA CYS A 87 1.53 4.23 -16.94
C CYS A 87 3.03 4.54 -16.94
N HIS A 88 3.53 5.01 -18.08
CA HIS A 88 4.86 5.60 -18.20
C HIS A 88 4.70 7.06 -18.59
N LEU A 89 5.00 7.96 -17.67
CA LEU A 89 4.70 9.38 -17.80
C LEU A 89 5.96 10.21 -17.55
N GLN A 90 6.12 11.29 -18.29
CA GLN A 90 7.15 12.27 -17.99
C GLN A 90 6.73 13.15 -16.80
N ARG A 91 7.66 13.48 -15.92
CA ARG A 91 7.47 14.53 -14.91
C ARG A 91 7.34 15.87 -15.62
N LYS A 92 6.26 16.61 -15.29
CA LYS A 92 6.12 18.01 -15.64
C LYS A 92 6.49 18.87 -14.44
#